data_AF-A0A2W1L197-F1
#
_entry.id   AF-A0A2W1L197-F1
#
_cell.length_a   1.000
_cell.length_b   1.000
_cell.length_c   1.000
_cell.angle_alpha   90.00
_cell.angle_beta   90.00
_cell.angle_gamma   90.00
#
_symmetry.space_group_name_H-M   'P 1'
#
loop_
_entity.id
_entity.type
_entity.pdbx_description
1 polymer ?
#
loop_
_entity_poly.entity_id
_entity_poly.type
_entity_poly.pdbx_seq_one_letter_code
_entity_poly.pdbx_strand_id
1 'polypeptide(L)'
;MTGEQENRADEKRRGRPKGKPAQEKAEEAAVDMLAFERPLWEQGYASVAGADEVGRGCLFGDVVAGAVILPPGLILEGINDSKKLTEKKREYYYERIAEEALAWSVACITADVIDRINIKQAARLAMKQAISQLAVQPDYVLVDAERLDVELPQLPVIHGDARSQSIAAASIMAKVTRDRLCKGEWDRLYPEYGIALHKGYATKHHREQILAYGPTPMHRRSFLGNLLTRQQELF
;
A
#
# COMPACT_ATOMS: atom_id res chain seq x y z
N MET A 1 -20.25 71.90 -48.95
CA MET A 1 -18.85 71.44 -48.89
C MET A 1 -18.25 72.16 -47.70
N THR A 2 -18.09 71.62 -46.50
CA THR A 2 -17.70 70.28 -46.03
C THR A 2 -18.56 69.91 -44.82
N GLY A 3 -19.01 68.66 -44.73
CA GLY A 3 -19.89 68.18 -43.66
C GLY A 3 -19.13 67.88 -42.37
N GLU A 4 -19.71 68.33 -41.26
CA GLU A 4 -19.45 67.88 -39.90
C GLU A 4 -19.91 66.42 -39.73
N GLN A 5 -19.14 65.61 -39.00
CA GLN A 5 -19.68 64.53 -38.19
C GLN A 5 -18.71 64.14 -37.04
N GLU A 6 -19.06 64.72 -35.90
CA GLU A 6 -18.97 64.28 -34.51
C GLU A 6 -18.42 62.88 -34.14
N ASN A 7 -17.52 62.91 -33.14
CA ASN A 7 -17.55 62.18 -31.87
C ASN A 7 -18.12 60.73 -31.82
N ARG A 8 -17.21 59.77 -31.60
CA ARG A 8 -17.43 58.58 -30.76
C ARG A 8 -16.28 58.53 -29.74
N ALA A 9 -16.52 58.96 -28.52
CA ALA A 9 -17.03 58.15 -27.40
C ALA A 9 -15.97 57.15 -26.88
N ASP A 10 -15.43 57.52 -25.72
CA ASP A 10 -15.01 56.67 -24.62
C ASP A 10 -15.64 55.27 -24.63
N GLU A 11 -14.83 54.23 -24.41
CA GLU A 11 -15.08 53.31 -23.29
C GLU A 11 -13.95 52.28 -23.08
N LYS A 12 -13.39 52.34 -21.86
CA LYS A 12 -12.99 51.21 -21.01
C LYS A 12 -11.74 50.40 -21.41
N ARG A 13 -10.59 50.93 -20.97
CA ARG A 13 -9.50 50.13 -20.40
C ARG A 13 -10.03 49.26 -19.25
N ARG A 14 -10.33 47.98 -19.51
CA ARG A 14 -10.49 46.97 -18.45
C ARG A 14 -9.12 46.47 -18.03
N GLY A 15 -8.61 47.03 -16.93
CA GLY A 15 -7.46 46.49 -16.23
C GLY A 15 -7.72 45.03 -15.82
N ARG A 16 -6.74 44.17 -16.08
CA ARG A 16 -6.68 42.81 -15.52
C ARG A 16 -6.72 42.91 -13.98
N PRO A 17 -7.66 42.27 -13.29
CA PRO A 17 -7.55 42.13 -11.85
C PRO A 17 -6.37 41.21 -11.53
N LYS A 18 -5.40 41.77 -10.79
CA LYS A 18 -4.33 41.05 -10.09
C LYS A 18 -4.94 40.24 -8.96
N GLY A 19 -4.42 39.03 -8.76
CA GLY A 19 -4.46 38.28 -7.50
C GLY A 19 -5.78 37.61 -7.18
N LYS A 20 -5.89 36.32 -7.49
CA LYS A 20 -6.65 35.41 -6.63
C LYS A 20 -5.70 34.93 -5.54
N PRO A 21 -6.03 35.07 -4.25
CA PRO A 21 -5.24 34.52 -3.16
C PRO A 21 -5.22 32.99 -3.23
N ALA A 22 -4.15 32.42 -2.66
CA ALA A 22 -3.97 30.99 -2.46
C ALA A 22 -5.25 30.32 -1.94
N GLN A 23 -5.89 29.52 -2.79
CA GLN A 23 -7.00 28.67 -2.39
C GLN A 23 -6.45 27.48 -1.61
N GLU A 24 -6.75 27.51 -0.31
CA GLU A 24 -7.22 26.34 0.46
C GLU A 24 -6.25 25.17 0.59
N LYS A 25 -5.22 25.34 1.43
CA LYS A 25 -4.86 24.25 2.34
C LYS A 25 -5.97 24.18 3.38
N ALA A 26 -6.99 23.39 3.12
CA ALA A 26 -7.79 22.85 4.21
C ALA A 26 -6.79 22.15 5.15
N GLU A 27 -6.70 22.60 6.40
CA GLU A 27 -6.19 21.77 7.47
C GLU A 27 -7.12 20.56 7.52
N GLU A 28 -6.73 19.48 6.83
CA GLU A 28 -7.29 18.16 7.06
C GLU A 28 -7.15 17.92 8.56
N ALA A 29 -8.27 17.91 9.28
CA ALA A 29 -8.27 17.57 10.68
C ALA A 29 -7.46 16.29 10.86
N ALA A 30 -6.46 16.33 11.75
CA ALA A 30 -5.55 15.21 11.95
C ALA A 30 -6.38 13.95 12.25
N VAL A 31 -6.28 12.94 11.39
CA VAL A 31 -6.99 11.68 11.56
C VAL A 31 -6.52 11.03 12.86
N ASP A 32 -7.44 10.70 13.77
CA ASP A 32 -7.11 9.90 14.95
C ASP A 32 -6.83 8.46 14.53
N MET A 33 -5.54 8.13 14.42
CA MET A 33 -5.08 6.80 14.02
C MET A 33 -5.38 5.72 15.07
N LEU A 34 -5.84 6.07 16.27
CA LEU A 34 -6.24 5.11 17.30
C LEU A 34 -7.76 4.99 17.47
N ALA A 35 -8.54 5.53 16.54
CA ALA A 35 -10.01 5.54 16.62
C ALA A 35 -10.63 4.13 16.67
N PHE A 36 -9.93 3.10 16.20
CA PHE A 36 -10.38 1.71 16.26
C PHE A 36 -9.82 0.96 17.48
N GLU A 37 -8.60 1.28 17.87
CA GLU A 37 -7.89 0.63 18.96
C GLU A 37 -8.44 1.03 20.33
N ARG A 38 -8.67 2.32 20.59
CA ARG A 38 -9.13 2.80 21.91
C ARG A 38 -10.42 2.12 22.38
N PRO A 39 -11.49 2.06 21.56
CA PRO A 39 -12.74 1.44 22.00
C PRO A 39 -12.58 -0.06 22.28
N LEU A 40 -11.65 -0.74 21.61
CA LEU A 40 -11.37 -2.16 21.85
C LEU A 40 -10.63 -2.37 23.16
N TRP A 41 -9.65 -1.52 23.46
CA TRP A 41 -8.96 -1.54 24.75
C TRP A 41 -9.92 -1.25 25.92
N GLU A 42 -10.85 -0.30 25.76
CA GLU A 42 -11.90 -0.01 26.75
C GLU A 42 -12.88 -1.19 26.96
N GLN A 43 -13.09 -2.01 25.93
CA GLN A 43 -13.87 -3.24 26.01
C GLN A 43 -13.11 -4.42 26.65
N GLY A 44 -11.83 -4.23 26.98
CA GLY A 44 -11.00 -5.24 27.64
C GLY A 44 -10.18 -6.13 26.70
N TYR A 45 -10.17 -5.85 25.39
CA TYR A 45 -9.23 -6.50 24.47
C TYR A 45 -7.83 -5.93 24.74
N ALA A 46 -6.88 -6.78 25.14
CA ALA A 46 -5.53 -6.37 25.50
C ALA A 46 -4.55 -6.49 24.32
N SER A 47 -4.82 -7.39 23.37
CA SER A 47 -3.91 -7.76 22.27
C SER A 47 -4.58 -7.56 20.92
N VAL A 48 -4.76 -6.29 20.55
CA VAL A 48 -5.34 -5.90 19.26
C VAL A 48 -4.26 -5.95 18.17
N ALA A 49 -4.41 -6.87 17.21
CA ALA A 49 -3.53 -6.96 16.04
C ALA A 49 -4.07 -6.14 14.87
N GLY A 50 -3.21 -5.41 14.18
CA GLY A 50 -3.45 -4.93 12.82
C GLY A 50 -2.90 -5.90 11.78
N ALA A 51 -3.57 -6.03 10.63
CA ALA A 51 -3.13 -6.83 9.50
C ALA A 51 -3.37 -6.11 8.16
N ASP A 52 -2.38 -6.19 7.27
CA ASP A 52 -2.43 -5.64 5.91
C ASP A 52 -1.48 -6.41 4.99
N GLU A 53 -1.68 -6.29 3.68
CA GLU A 53 -0.88 -6.93 2.64
C GLU A 53 -0.30 -5.96 1.60
N VAL A 54 0.74 -6.42 0.92
CA VAL A 54 1.35 -5.72 -0.21
C VAL A 54 1.64 -6.68 -1.36
N GLY A 55 1.60 -6.12 -2.58
CA GLY A 55 2.03 -6.83 -3.79
C GLY A 55 0.89 -7.49 -4.54
N ARG A 56 -0.39 -7.25 -4.20
CA ARG A 56 -1.54 -7.83 -4.93
C ARG A 56 -1.52 -7.55 -6.43
N GLY A 57 -1.19 -6.31 -6.83
CA GLY A 57 -1.15 -5.90 -8.23
C GLY A 57 0.17 -6.17 -8.99
N CYS A 58 1.10 -6.92 -8.41
CA CYS A 58 2.39 -7.21 -9.06
C CYS A 58 2.26 -8.38 -10.05
N LEU A 59 3.03 -8.33 -11.15
CA LEU A 59 3.19 -9.45 -12.08
C LEU A 59 4.20 -10.47 -11.57
N PHE A 60 5.09 -10.05 -10.67
CA PHE A 60 6.23 -10.82 -10.20
C PHE A 60 6.30 -10.85 -8.66
N GLY A 61 6.73 -12.00 -8.17
CA GLY A 61 7.03 -12.27 -6.77
C GLY A 61 5.77 -12.46 -5.93
N ASP A 62 6.03 -12.59 -4.63
CA ASP A 62 5.05 -13.02 -3.66
C ASP A 62 4.09 -11.89 -3.26
N VAL A 63 2.96 -12.29 -2.68
CA VAL A 63 2.15 -11.39 -1.85
C VAL A 63 2.65 -11.53 -0.42
N VAL A 64 2.88 -10.40 0.25
CA VAL A 64 3.47 -10.35 1.59
C VAL A 64 2.47 -9.67 2.50
N ALA A 65 2.22 -10.22 3.68
CA ALA A 65 1.36 -9.61 4.69
C ALA A 65 2.11 -9.46 6.01
N GLY A 66 1.79 -8.38 6.73
CA GLY A 66 2.27 -8.12 8.08
C GLY A 66 1.15 -8.28 9.08
N ALA A 67 1.51 -8.64 10.31
CA ALA A 67 0.64 -8.52 11.47
C ALA A 67 1.42 -7.85 12.61
N VAL A 68 0.80 -6.94 13.34
CA VAL A 68 1.46 -6.16 14.41
C VAL A 68 0.50 -5.96 15.58
N ILE A 69 0.97 -6.20 16.80
CA ILE A 69 0.31 -5.84 18.06
C ILE A 69 1.17 -4.76 18.73
N LEU A 70 0.62 -3.55 18.90
CA LEU A 70 1.30 -2.45 19.58
C LEU A 70 0.88 -2.40 21.07
N PRO A 71 1.74 -1.89 21.97
CA PRO A 71 1.35 -1.62 23.35
C PRO A 71 0.14 -0.66 23.42
N PRO A 72 -0.85 -0.92 24.29
CA PRO A 72 -1.96 0.01 24.49
C PRO A 72 -1.46 1.43 24.84
N GLY A 73 -2.01 2.43 24.16
CA GLY A 73 -1.65 3.83 24.36
C GLY A 73 -0.35 4.29 23.68
N LEU A 74 0.43 3.40 23.04
CA LEU A 74 1.56 3.82 22.21
C LEU A 74 1.05 4.66 21.03
N ILE A 75 1.66 5.81 20.80
CA ILE A 75 1.37 6.68 19.65
C ILE A 75 2.64 6.80 18.81
N LEU A 76 2.56 6.31 17.57
CA LEU A 76 3.61 6.45 16.56
C LEU A 76 3.32 7.70 15.73
N GLU A 77 3.77 8.86 16.22
CA GLU A 77 3.49 10.16 15.58
C GLU A 77 3.90 10.18 14.10
N GLY A 78 2.97 10.55 13.23
CA GLY A 78 3.21 10.69 11.79
C GLY A 78 3.23 9.36 11.03
N ILE A 79 2.85 8.25 11.66
CA ILE A 79 2.52 7.00 10.95
C ILE A 79 1.26 7.22 10.10
N ASN A 80 1.25 6.66 8.90
CA ASN A 80 0.14 6.78 7.95
C ASN A 80 0.29 5.67 6.90
N ASP A 81 -0.59 5.67 5.89
CA ASP A 81 -0.50 4.84 4.69
C ASP A 81 0.95 4.76 4.19
N SER A 82 1.45 3.53 4.11
CA SER A 82 2.83 3.23 3.75
C SER A 82 3.22 3.84 2.39
N LYS A 83 2.28 4.02 1.46
CA LYS A 83 2.48 4.62 0.14
C LYS A 83 2.66 6.13 0.20
N LYS A 84 2.09 6.80 1.21
CA LYS A 84 2.26 8.25 1.45
C LYS A 84 3.59 8.59 2.13
N LEU A 85 4.21 7.60 2.77
CA LEU A 85 5.52 7.75 3.39
C LEU A 85 6.66 7.64 2.37
N THR A 86 7.73 8.39 2.59
CA THR A 86 8.99 8.17 1.86
C THR A 86 9.62 6.87 2.28
N GLU A 87 10.49 6.29 1.44
CA GLU A 87 11.19 5.05 1.79
C GLU A 87 11.97 5.17 3.10
N LYS A 88 12.73 6.26 3.28
CA LYS A 88 13.46 6.55 4.52
C LYS A 88 12.54 6.57 5.75
N LYS A 89 11.34 7.15 5.64
CA LYS A 89 10.37 7.17 6.73
C LYS A 89 9.80 5.77 7.01
N ARG A 90 9.51 4.98 5.98
CA ARG A 90 9.07 3.59 6.15
C ARG A 90 10.12 2.74 6.87
N GLU A 91 11.38 2.84 6.46
CA GLU A 91 12.50 2.13 7.13
C GLU A 91 12.61 2.55 8.60
N TYR A 92 12.51 3.86 8.90
CA TYR A 92 12.49 4.34 10.28
C TYR A 92 11.35 3.73 11.12
N TYR A 93 10.12 3.71 10.60
CA TYR A 93 9.01 3.09 11.31
C TYR A 93 9.13 1.58 11.40
N TYR A 94 9.70 0.91 10.39
CA TYR A 94 9.93 -0.54 10.44
C TYR A 94 10.78 -0.91 11.66
N GLU A 95 11.91 -0.23 11.86
CA GLU A 95 12.78 -0.47 13.02
C GLU A 95 12.06 -0.14 14.33
N ARG A 96 11.37 1.01 14.40
CA ARG A 96 10.61 1.38 15.62
C ARG A 96 9.48 0.42 15.95
N ILE A 97 8.72 -0.04 14.96
CA ILE A 97 7.66 -1.04 15.15
C ILE A 97 8.31 -2.35 15.61
N ALA A 98 9.42 -2.75 15.01
CA ALA A 98 10.09 -3.98 15.38
C ALA A 98 10.60 -3.98 16.82
N GLU A 99 11.02 -2.81 17.32
CA GLU A 99 11.51 -2.60 18.70
C GLU A 99 10.38 -2.43 19.73
N GLU A 100 9.32 -1.71 19.39
CA GLU A 100 8.29 -1.29 20.36
C GLU A 100 7.01 -2.15 20.35
N ALA A 101 6.76 -2.91 19.28
CA ALA A 101 5.60 -3.78 19.21
C ALA A 101 5.69 -4.92 20.25
N LEU A 102 4.55 -5.29 20.82
CA LEU A 102 4.43 -6.47 21.69
C LEU A 102 4.68 -7.76 20.91
N ALA A 103 4.21 -7.79 19.67
CA ALA A 103 4.51 -8.85 18.71
C ALA A 103 4.33 -8.32 17.28
N TRP A 104 5.12 -8.85 16.36
CA TRP A 104 4.93 -8.65 14.94
C TRP A 104 5.39 -9.88 14.16
N SER A 105 4.91 -10.00 12.93
CA SER A 105 5.27 -11.09 12.02
C SER A 105 5.05 -10.67 10.58
N VAL A 106 5.68 -11.39 9.65
CA VAL A 106 5.49 -11.22 8.21
C VAL A 106 5.39 -12.60 7.57
N ALA A 107 4.40 -12.78 6.69
CA ALA A 107 4.21 -14.01 5.93
C ALA A 107 4.19 -13.73 4.42
N CYS A 108 4.75 -14.66 3.65
CA CYS A 108 4.84 -14.60 2.20
C CYS A 108 4.07 -15.76 1.57
N ILE A 109 3.24 -15.46 0.57
CA ILE A 109 2.58 -16.47 -0.25
C ILE A 109 3.10 -16.37 -1.67
N THR A 110 3.65 -17.49 -2.13
CA THR A 110 4.44 -17.58 -3.35
C THR A 110 3.62 -17.36 -4.62
N ALA A 111 4.28 -16.89 -5.69
CA ALA A 111 3.65 -16.71 -7.00
C ALA A 111 2.91 -17.97 -7.51
N ASP A 112 3.47 -19.16 -7.27
CA ASP A 112 2.84 -20.43 -7.66
C ASP A 112 1.58 -20.74 -6.85
N VAL A 113 1.56 -20.41 -5.55
CA VAL A 113 0.34 -20.54 -4.73
C VAL A 113 -0.70 -19.54 -5.22
N ILE A 114 -0.31 -18.28 -5.49
CA ILE A 114 -1.20 -17.24 -6.03
C ILE A 114 -1.90 -17.72 -7.30
N ASP A 115 -1.15 -18.33 -8.23
CA ASP A 115 -1.71 -18.87 -9.47
C ASP A 115 -2.70 -20.01 -9.21
N ARG A 116 -2.50 -20.84 -8.17
CA ARG A 116 -3.41 -21.94 -7.82
C ARG A 116 -4.69 -21.49 -7.13
N ILE A 117 -4.60 -20.54 -6.20
CA ILE A 117 -5.73 -20.19 -5.31
C ILE A 117 -6.33 -18.81 -5.59
N ASN A 118 -5.82 -18.09 -6.60
CA ASN A 118 -6.07 -16.68 -6.91
C ASN A 118 -5.51 -15.67 -5.90
N ILE A 119 -5.30 -14.44 -6.35
CA ILE A 119 -4.67 -13.39 -5.55
C ILE A 119 -5.46 -12.97 -4.31
N LYS A 120 -6.80 -13.04 -4.37
CA LYS A 120 -7.64 -12.65 -3.24
C LYS A 120 -7.49 -13.66 -2.10
N GLN A 121 -7.51 -14.96 -2.40
CA GLN A 121 -7.32 -15.98 -1.37
C GLN A 121 -5.86 -16.03 -0.90
N ALA A 122 -4.89 -15.79 -1.78
CA ALA A 122 -3.49 -15.71 -1.40
C ALA A 122 -3.20 -14.54 -0.44
N ALA A 123 -3.78 -13.37 -0.67
CA ALA A 123 -3.68 -12.23 0.26
C ALA A 123 -4.28 -12.58 1.63
N ARG A 124 -5.48 -13.16 1.66
CA ARG A 124 -6.12 -13.64 2.90
C ARG A 124 -5.30 -14.70 3.62
N LEU A 125 -4.72 -15.63 2.87
CA LEU A 125 -3.85 -16.67 3.42
C LEU A 125 -2.57 -16.06 4.02
N ALA A 126 -1.96 -15.08 3.35
CA ALA A 126 -0.80 -14.36 3.86
C ALA A 126 -1.12 -13.68 5.20
N MET A 127 -2.23 -12.93 5.27
CA MET A 127 -2.65 -12.28 6.52
C MET A 127 -2.96 -13.29 7.63
N LYS A 128 -3.69 -14.38 7.32
CA LYS A 128 -3.94 -15.48 8.28
C LYS A 128 -2.63 -16.06 8.82
N GLN A 129 -1.65 -16.31 7.95
CA GLN A 129 -0.36 -16.84 8.35
C GLN A 129 0.42 -15.84 9.20
N ALA A 130 0.45 -14.57 8.83
CA ALA A 130 1.09 -13.53 9.62
C ALA A 130 0.49 -13.50 11.04
N ILE A 131 -0.84 -13.42 11.17
CA ILE A 131 -1.51 -13.45 12.47
C ILE A 131 -1.13 -14.69 13.29
N SER A 132 -1.13 -15.89 12.68
CA SER A 132 -0.81 -17.14 13.38
C SER A 132 0.66 -17.23 13.85
N GLN A 133 1.56 -16.47 13.23
CA GLN A 133 2.99 -16.44 13.54
C GLN A 133 3.36 -15.40 14.61
N LEU A 134 2.39 -14.59 15.08
CA LEU A 134 2.64 -13.65 16.16
C LEU A 134 3.06 -14.40 17.43
N ALA A 135 4.13 -13.93 18.08
CA ALA A 135 4.61 -14.48 19.34
C ALA A 135 3.62 -14.27 20.50
N VAL A 136 2.78 -13.24 20.40
CA VAL A 136 1.65 -12.97 21.29
C VAL A 136 0.37 -13.22 20.49
N GLN A 137 -0.50 -14.09 20.97
CA GLN A 137 -1.76 -14.38 20.29
C GLN A 137 -2.73 -13.21 20.48
N PRO A 138 -3.28 -12.63 19.39
CA PRO A 138 -4.24 -11.55 19.50
C PRO A 138 -5.59 -12.04 20.01
N ASP A 139 -6.30 -11.15 20.70
CA ASP A 139 -7.70 -11.34 21.12
C ASP A 139 -8.69 -10.58 20.21
N TYR A 140 -8.19 -9.65 19.39
CA TYR A 140 -8.94 -8.95 18.36
C TYR A 140 -8.05 -8.65 17.14
N VAL A 141 -8.64 -8.65 15.93
CA VAL A 141 -7.91 -8.32 14.69
C VAL A 141 -8.60 -7.18 13.91
N LEU A 142 -7.86 -6.11 13.65
CA LEU A 142 -8.18 -5.07 12.69
C LEU A 142 -7.55 -5.42 11.35
N VAL A 143 -8.32 -5.52 10.27
CA VAL A 143 -7.86 -5.98 8.95
C VAL A 143 -8.14 -4.92 7.89
N ASP A 144 -7.19 -4.60 7.00
CA ASP A 144 -7.48 -3.69 5.89
C ASP A 144 -8.46 -4.32 4.88
N ALA A 145 -9.63 -3.71 4.73
CA ALA A 145 -10.65 -3.94 3.71
C ALA A 145 -11.11 -5.41 3.44
N GLU A 146 -10.70 -6.38 4.25
CA GLU A 146 -10.95 -7.81 4.03
C GLU A 146 -11.46 -8.49 5.32
N ARG A 147 -12.23 -9.56 5.14
CA ARG A 147 -12.64 -10.46 6.23
C ARG A 147 -11.86 -11.77 6.11
N LEU A 148 -11.22 -12.16 7.20
CA LEU A 148 -10.43 -13.38 7.29
C LEU A 148 -11.26 -14.51 7.87
N ASP A 149 -10.98 -15.73 7.43
CA ASP A 149 -11.57 -16.94 7.98
C ASP A 149 -10.77 -17.39 9.21
N VAL A 150 -10.95 -16.67 10.32
CA VAL A 150 -10.33 -16.93 11.62
C VAL A 150 -11.38 -16.87 12.72
N GLU A 151 -11.19 -17.64 13.79
CA GLU A 151 -12.13 -17.71 14.93
C GLU A 151 -12.04 -16.50 15.88
N LEU A 152 -11.08 -15.59 15.62
CA LEU A 152 -10.89 -14.38 16.39
C LEU A 152 -11.95 -13.31 16.04
N PRO A 153 -12.42 -12.54 17.04
CA PRO A 153 -13.10 -11.27 16.81
C PRO A 153 -12.29 -10.40 15.86
N GLN A 154 -12.96 -9.83 14.85
CA GLN A 154 -12.28 -9.04 13.83
C GLN A 154 -13.16 -7.92 13.30
N LEU A 155 -12.51 -6.87 12.83
CA LEU A 155 -13.13 -5.75 12.13
C LEU A 155 -12.39 -5.44 10.83
N PRO A 156 -13.03 -5.65 9.67
CA PRO A 156 -12.55 -5.10 8.41
C PRO A 156 -12.66 -3.57 8.42
N VAL A 157 -11.57 -2.87 8.16
CA VAL A 157 -11.52 -1.40 8.11
C VAL A 157 -11.21 -0.97 6.69
N ILE A 158 -12.12 -0.23 6.05
CA ILE A 158 -11.88 0.35 4.72
C ILE A 158 -10.84 1.47 4.85
N HIS A 159 -9.76 1.38 4.07
CA HIS A 159 -8.60 2.27 4.15
C HIS A 159 -7.97 2.26 5.55
N GLY A 160 -7.81 1.06 6.10
CA GLY A 160 -7.32 0.85 7.45
C GLY A 160 -5.90 1.39 7.66
N ASP A 161 -5.04 1.29 6.65
CA ASP A 161 -3.68 1.84 6.66
C ASP A 161 -3.62 3.36 6.89
N ALA A 162 -4.68 4.09 6.55
CA ALA A 162 -4.80 5.53 6.75
C ALA A 162 -5.68 5.92 7.97
N ARG A 163 -6.21 4.94 8.72
CA ARG A 163 -7.20 5.19 9.78
C ARG A 163 -6.98 4.40 11.07
N SER A 164 -6.13 3.38 11.05
CA SER A 164 -5.74 2.56 12.20
C SER A 164 -4.22 2.46 12.23
N GLN A 165 -3.63 2.79 13.37
CA GLN A 165 -2.19 2.73 13.59
C GLN A 165 -1.69 1.30 13.50
N SER A 166 -2.47 0.34 14.00
CA SER A 166 -2.10 -1.08 13.98
C SER A 166 -2.05 -1.60 12.54
N ILE A 167 -3.06 -1.25 11.71
CA ILE A 167 -3.06 -1.62 10.29
C ILE A 167 -1.94 -0.90 9.54
N ALA A 168 -1.72 0.39 9.81
CA ALA A 168 -0.61 1.15 9.21
C ALA A 168 0.75 0.52 9.54
N ALA A 169 0.96 0.09 10.78
CA ALA A 169 2.17 -0.60 11.20
C ALA A 169 2.35 -1.93 10.45
N ALA A 170 1.29 -2.75 10.36
CA ALA A 170 1.31 -3.98 9.56
C ALA A 170 1.63 -3.74 8.08
N SER A 171 1.04 -2.70 7.48
CA SER A 171 1.32 -2.26 6.11
C SER A 171 2.80 -1.94 5.91
N ILE A 172 3.41 -1.22 6.85
CA ILE A 172 4.84 -0.86 6.81
C ILE A 172 5.71 -2.11 6.91
N MET A 173 5.42 -3.01 7.85
CA MET A 173 6.16 -4.28 8.01
C MET A 173 6.12 -5.11 6.72
N ALA A 174 4.94 -5.23 6.11
CA ALA A 174 4.78 -5.93 4.84
C ALA A 174 5.54 -5.23 3.70
N LYS A 175 5.36 -3.90 3.56
CA LYS A 175 5.92 -3.10 2.47
C LYS A 175 7.44 -3.11 2.46
N VAL A 176 8.06 -2.84 3.60
CA VAL A 176 9.52 -2.77 3.72
C VAL A 176 10.13 -4.15 3.49
N THR A 177 9.54 -5.20 4.06
CA THR A 177 10.02 -6.58 3.84
C THR A 177 9.96 -6.95 2.36
N ARG A 178 8.83 -6.72 1.69
CA ARG A 178 8.70 -7.02 0.26
C ARG A 178 9.65 -6.19 -0.60
N ASP A 179 9.84 -4.91 -0.28
CA ASP A 179 10.77 -4.05 -1.01
C ASP A 179 12.23 -4.49 -0.84
N ARG A 180 12.63 -4.93 0.36
CA ARG A 180 13.96 -5.51 0.63
C ARG A 180 14.17 -6.79 -0.20
N LEU A 181 13.18 -7.69 -0.27
CA LEU A 181 13.23 -8.87 -1.16
C LEU A 181 13.38 -8.48 -2.63
N CYS A 182 12.61 -7.50 -3.09
CA CYS A 182 12.69 -6.99 -4.46
C CYS A 182 14.04 -6.36 -4.79
N LYS A 183 14.65 -5.62 -3.86
CA LYS A 183 15.96 -4.95 -4.09
C LYS A 183 17.15 -5.88 -3.96
N GLY A 184 17.02 -6.91 -3.13
CA GLY A 184 18.11 -7.83 -2.82
C GLY A 184 17.97 -9.12 -3.61
N GLU A 185 17.38 -10.12 -2.96
CA GLU A 185 17.37 -11.50 -3.45
C GLU A 185 16.74 -11.64 -4.84
N TRP A 186 15.56 -11.05 -5.06
CA TRP A 186 14.81 -11.28 -6.28
C TRP A 186 15.42 -10.62 -7.51
N ASP A 187 15.98 -9.42 -7.36
CA ASP A 187 16.71 -8.74 -8.44
C ASP A 187 18.01 -9.47 -8.77
N ARG A 188 18.72 -9.97 -7.75
CA ARG A 188 19.93 -10.77 -7.96
C ARG A 188 19.66 -12.09 -8.69
N LEU A 189 18.51 -12.73 -8.43
CA LEU A 189 18.11 -13.97 -9.09
C LEU A 189 17.67 -13.75 -10.54
N TYR A 190 17.16 -12.57 -10.88
CA TYR A 190 16.60 -12.24 -12.20
C TYR A 190 17.03 -10.82 -12.64
N PRO A 191 18.34 -10.61 -12.86
CA PRO A 191 18.90 -9.26 -13.07
C PRO A 191 18.42 -8.56 -14.34
N GLU A 192 17.90 -9.31 -15.31
CA GLU A 192 17.41 -8.79 -16.60
C GLU A 192 16.11 -7.98 -16.44
N TYR A 193 15.36 -8.18 -15.35
CA TYR A 193 13.99 -7.69 -15.23
C TYR A 193 13.89 -6.31 -14.55
N GLY A 194 14.91 -5.86 -13.82
CA GLY A 194 14.89 -4.58 -13.10
C GLY A 194 13.94 -4.55 -11.89
N ILE A 195 13.76 -5.69 -11.21
CA ILE A 195 12.84 -5.89 -10.08
C ILE A 195 13.10 -4.89 -8.95
N ALA A 196 14.36 -4.54 -8.71
CA ALA A 196 14.74 -3.56 -7.69
C ALA A 196 14.12 -2.18 -7.93
N LEU A 197 13.81 -1.80 -9.17
CA LEU A 197 13.24 -0.50 -9.50
C LEU A 197 11.72 -0.48 -9.33
N HIS A 198 11.03 -1.44 -9.97
CA HIS A 198 9.58 -1.43 -10.06
C HIS A 198 8.87 -2.43 -9.15
N LYS A 199 9.60 -3.18 -8.32
CA LYS A 199 9.05 -4.10 -7.28
C LYS A 199 8.11 -5.18 -7.82
N GLY A 200 8.30 -5.56 -9.08
CA GLY A 200 7.43 -6.51 -9.78
C GLY A 200 6.10 -5.95 -10.29
N TYR A 201 5.83 -4.63 -10.17
CA TYR A 201 4.65 -4.01 -10.79
C TYR A 201 4.71 -4.01 -12.32
N ALA A 202 3.55 -3.94 -12.97
CA ALA A 202 3.42 -3.92 -14.43
C ALA A 202 3.85 -2.56 -15.04
N THR A 203 5.12 -2.20 -14.93
CA THR A 203 5.67 -1.03 -15.64
C THR A 203 5.91 -1.36 -17.11
N LYS A 204 6.13 -0.33 -17.94
CA LYS A 204 6.51 -0.53 -19.35
C LYS A 204 7.78 -1.38 -19.46
N HIS A 205 8.82 -0.99 -18.71
CA HIS A 205 10.09 -1.71 -18.66
C HIS A 205 9.91 -3.19 -18.29
N HIS A 206 9.18 -3.48 -17.20
CA HIS A 206 8.98 -4.86 -16.76
C HIS A 206 8.28 -5.73 -17.82
N ARG A 207 7.26 -5.19 -18.49
CA ARG A 207 6.58 -5.89 -19.58
C ARG A 207 7.52 -6.16 -20.76
N GLU A 208 8.36 -5.20 -21.13
CA GLU A 208 9.35 -5.37 -22.20
C GLU A 208 10.35 -6.48 -21.86
N GLN A 209 10.83 -6.56 -20.61
CA GLN A 209 11.73 -7.63 -20.17
C GLN A 209 11.04 -9.00 -20.20
N ILE A 210 9.77 -9.09 -19.78
CA ILE A 210 8.99 -10.34 -19.89
C ILE A 210 8.84 -10.78 -21.34
N LEU A 211 8.63 -9.86 -22.28
CA LEU A 211 8.49 -10.20 -23.71
C LEU A 211 9.83 -10.62 -24.33
N ALA A 212 10.94 -10.04 -23.88
CA ALA A 212 12.28 -10.32 -24.39
C ALA A 212 12.89 -11.62 -23.83
N TYR A 213 12.74 -11.87 -22.53
CA TYR A 213 13.38 -12.98 -21.82
C TYR A 213 12.40 -14.10 -21.41
N GLY A 214 11.10 -13.89 -21.59
CA GLY A 214 10.05 -14.80 -21.14
C GLY A 214 9.73 -14.64 -19.64
N PRO A 215 8.66 -15.29 -19.15
CA PRO A 215 8.32 -15.28 -17.72
C PRO A 215 9.19 -16.27 -16.92
N THR A 216 9.65 -15.83 -15.76
CA THR A 216 10.38 -16.65 -14.76
C THR A 216 9.43 -17.44 -13.85
N PRO A 217 9.91 -18.41 -13.05
CA PRO A 217 9.09 -19.09 -12.03
C PRO A 217 8.42 -18.16 -11.01
N MET A 218 8.97 -16.98 -10.76
CA MET A 218 8.38 -15.99 -9.85
C MET A 218 7.37 -15.05 -10.52
N HIS A 219 7.17 -15.16 -11.83
CA HIS A 219 6.08 -14.45 -12.48
C HIS A 219 4.75 -15.19 -12.28
N ARG A 220 3.70 -14.43 -11.94
CA ARG A 220 2.34 -14.93 -11.75
C ARG A 220 1.71 -15.16 -13.11
N ARG A 221 1.68 -16.41 -13.57
CA ARG A 221 1.25 -16.77 -14.92
C ARG A 221 -0.19 -16.34 -15.19
N SER A 222 -1.06 -16.42 -14.17
CA SER A 222 -2.46 -15.98 -14.27
C SER A 222 -2.62 -14.48 -14.56
N PHE A 223 -1.58 -13.67 -14.35
CA PHE A 223 -1.61 -12.21 -14.58
C PHE A 223 -1.06 -11.82 -15.97
N LEU A 224 -0.42 -12.75 -16.67
CA LEU A 224 0.30 -12.48 -17.92
C LEU A 224 -0.53 -12.72 -19.18
N GLY A 225 -1.76 -13.23 -19.08
CA GLY A 225 -2.58 -13.60 -20.24
C GLY A 225 -2.63 -12.52 -21.32
N ASN A 226 -3.06 -11.31 -20.96
CA ASN A 226 -3.17 -10.18 -21.89
C ASN A 226 -1.81 -9.73 -22.49
N LEU A 227 -0.72 -9.93 -21.76
CA LEU A 227 0.62 -9.53 -22.21
C LEU A 227 1.12 -10.50 -23.29
N LEU A 228 0.94 -11.80 -23.08
CA LEU A 228 1.44 -12.84 -23.96
C LEU A 228 0.56 -13.01 -25.21
N THR A 229 -0.77 -12.82 -25.10
CA THR A 229 -1.67 -12.86 -26.27
C THR A 229 -1.34 -11.76 -27.28
N ARG A 230 -1.04 -10.54 -26.82
CA ARG A 230 -0.68 -9.42 -27.72
C ARG A 230 0.65 -9.61 -28.46
N GLN A 231 1.56 -10.44 -27.93
CA GLN A 231 2.79 -10.79 -28.63
C GLN A 231 2.50 -11.68 -29.84
N GLN A 232 1.57 -12.63 -29.69
CA GLN A 232 1.22 -13.59 -30.75
C GLN A 232 0.46 -12.94 -31.92
N GLU A 233 -0.20 -11.80 -31.72
CA GLU A 233 -0.88 -11.05 -32.79
C GLU A 233 0.07 -10.14 -33.59
N LEU A 234 1.27 -9.89 -33.09
CA LEU A 234 2.27 -9.00 -33.70
C LEU A 234 3.36 -9.76 -34.48
N PHE A 235 3.30 -11.10 -34.50
CA PHE A 235 4.15 -12.00 -35.28
C PHE A 235 3.29 -12.88 -36.19
#